data_AF-A0A2V9SY12-F1
#
_entry.id   AF-A0A2V9SY12-F1
#
_cell.length_a   1.000
_cell.length_b   1.000
_cell.length_c   1.000
_cell.angle_alpha   90.00
_cell.angle_beta   90.00
_cell.angle_gamma   90.00
#
_symmetry.space_group_name_H-M   'P 1'
#
loop_
_entity.id
_entity.type
_entity.pdbx_description
1 polymer ?
#
loop_
_entity_poly.entity_id
_entity_poly.type
_entity_poly.pdbx_seq_one_letter_code
_entity_poly.pdbx_strand_id
1 'polypeptide(L)'
;MNLAVKNISFPKARGFTLIELIVATAILVILTGMALPMARVTIKGAFQAKVGTEGYPPDLETLVNGVDVNGKKVRFLRRIPVDPMTGTNEWGLRSMADDPTSDSWGGQNVFDVYTKSQGTALDGTPYKDW
;
A
#
# COMPACT_ATOMS: atom_id res chain seq x y z
N MET A 1 -1.65 48.66 51.37
CA MET A 1 -0.21 48.38 51.14
C MET A 1 -0.09 47.66 49.80
N ASN A 2 0.86 48.10 48.96
CA ASN A 2 0.96 47.87 47.51
C ASN A 2 1.08 46.40 47.08
N LEU A 3 0.45 46.06 45.96
CA LEU A 3 0.70 44.84 45.19
C LEU A 3 2.00 45.02 44.40
N ALA A 4 2.99 44.16 44.66
CA ALA A 4 4.24 44.14 43.93
C ALA A 4 4.04 43.58 42.52
N VAL A 5 4.14 44.44 41.50
CA VAL A 5 4.23 44.02 40.09
C VAL A 5 5.59 43.32 39.91
N LYS A 6 5.57 41.98 39.81
CA LYS A 6 6.77 41.22 39.41
C LYS A 6 7.04 41.49 37.93
N ASN A 7 8.07 42.30 37.66
CA ASN A 7 8.55 42.58 36.33
C ASN A 7 9.19 41.30 35.74
N ILE A 8 8.50 40.60 34.85
CA ILE A 8 9.00 39.40 34.19
C ILE A 8 10.07 39.84 33.17
N SER A 9 11.34 39.76 33.55
CA SER A 9 12.45 39.91 32.61
C SER A 9 12.58 38.64 31.78
N PHE A 10 12.24 38.71 30.50
CA PHE A 10 12.56 37.64 29.56
C PHE A 10 14.09 37.61 29.35
N PRO A 11 14.74 36.45 29.47
CA PRO A 11 16.18 36.34 29.26
C PRO A 11 16.52 36.84 27.84
N LYS A 12 17.55 37.67 27.74
CA LYS A 12 18.05 38.24 26.48
C LYS A 12 18.27 37.11 25.47
N ALA A 13 17.46 37.08 24.41
CA ALA A 13 17.62 36.14 23.31
C ALA A 13 19.05 36.26 22.78
N ARG A 14 19.83 35.19 22.89
CA ARG A 14 21.16 35.12 22.26
C ARG A 14 20.92 35.08 20.76
N GLY A 15 21.53 36.00 20.00
CA GLY A 15 21.37 36.05 18.56
C GLY A 15 21.81 34.75 17.92
N PHE A 16 21.01 34.21 16.99
CA PHE A 16 21.35 33.03 16.21
C PHE A 16 22.69 33.27 15.49
N THR A 17 23.68 32.44 15.80
CA THR A 17 24.97 32.51 15.13
C THR A 17 24.89 31.78 13.79
N LEU A 18 25.69 32.20 12.80
CA LEU A 18 25.76 31.51 11.50
C LEU A 18 26.15 30.02 11.66
N ILE A 19 27.00 29.71 12.64
CA ILE A 19 27.40 28.33 12.93
C ILE A 19 26.22 27.49 13.44
N GLU A 20 25.35 28.05 14.26
CA GLU A 20 24.15 27.35 14.76
C GLU A 20 23.19 27.05 13.61
N LEU A 21 23.03 27.97 12.66
CA LEU A 21 22.19 27.75 11.48
C LEU A 21 22.76 26.66 10.56
N ILE A 22 24.08 26.63 10.37
CA ILE A 22 24.75 25.58 9.58
C ILE A 22 24.61 24.22 10.27
N VAL A 23 24.83 24.14 11.58
CA VAL A 23 24.73 22.89 12.33
C VAL A 23 23.28 22.39 12.37
N ALA A 24 22.30 23.27 12.60
CA ALA A 24 20.89 22.92 12.64
C ALA A 24 20.39 22.41 11.27
N THR A 25 20.74 23.08 10.18
CA THR A 25 20.35 22.65 8.82
C THR A 25 21.02 21.34 8.42
N ALA A 26 22.28 21.13 8.79
CA ALA A 26 22.97 19.85 8.55
C ALA A 26 22.29 18.68 9.27
N ILE A 27 21.91 18.85 10.54
CA ILE A 27 21.19 17.83 11.31
C ILE A 27 19.81 17.55 10.71
N LEU A 28 19.08 18.60 10.30
CA LEU A 28 17.76 18.44 9.67
C LEU A 28 17.84 17.64 8.37
N VAL A 29 18.85 17.85 7.51
CA VAL A 29 19.03 17.08 6.26
C VAL A 29 19.28 15.60 6.55
N ILE A 30 20.12 15.29 7.55
CA ILE A 30 20.41 13.90 7.94
C ILE A 30 19.15 13.22 8.51
N LEU A 31 18.44 13.90 9.41
CA LEU A 31 17.24 13.36 10.05
C LEU A 31 16.09 13.15 9.06
N THR A 32 15.87 14.11 8.16
CA THR A 32 14.82 14.00 7.13
C THR A 32 15.13 12.89 6.13
N GLY A 33 16.39 12.72 5.73
CA GLY A 33 16.81 11.60 4.89
C GLY A 33 16.53 10.21 5.50
N MET A 34 16.70 10.07 6.81
CA MET A 34 16.43 8.80 7.53
C MET A 34 14.95 8.58 7.86
N ALA A 35 14.17 9.65 8.07
CA ALA A 35 12.76 9.53 8.47
C ALA A 35 11.81 9.19 7.31
N LEU A 36 12.09 9.69 6.09
CA LEU A 36 11.24 9.48 4.91
C LEU A 36 11.02 8.01 4.47
N PRO A 37 12.03 7.12 4.43
CA PRO A 37 11.83 5.74 3.97
C PRO A 37 10.87 4.94 4.86
N MET A 38 10.74 5.31 6.13
CA MET A 38 9.89 4.59 7.10
C MET A 38 8.39 4.89 6.92
N ALA A 39 8.03 6.06 6.36
CA ALA A 39 6.64 6.47 6.24
C ALA A 39 5.85 5.76 5.13
N ARG A 40 6.49 4.91 4.32
CA ARG A 40 5.89 4.30 3.11
C ARG A 40 5.70 2.78 3.16
N VAL A 41 5.80 2.12 4.31
CA VAL A 41 5.76 0.65 4.37
C VAL A 41 4.70 0.15 5.33
N THR A 42 3.47 -0.05 4.85
CA THR A 42 2.52 -0.87 5.61
C THR A 42 1.65 -1.78 4.75
N ILE A 43 1.41 -1.46 3.47
CA ILE A 43 0.60 -2.32 2.60
C ILE A 43 1.42 -2.90 1.45
N LYS A 44 2.30 -2.11 0.81
CA LYS A 44 3.17 -2.62 -0.27
C LYS A 44 4.04 -3.80 0.18
N GLY A 45 4.62 -3.73 1.38
CA GLY A 45 5.51 -4.78 1.90
C GLY A 45 4.86 -6.15 2.13
N ALA A 46 3.53 -6.25 2.17
CA ALA A 46 2.82 -7.50 2.49
C ALA A 46 3.01 -8.59 1.41
N PHE A 47 3.13 -8.18 0.15
CA PHE A 47 3.27 -9.09 -1.00
C PHE A 47 4.62 -8.96 -1.72
N GLN A 48 5.37 -7.87 -1.49
CA GLN A 48 6.70 -7.62 -2.07
C GLN A 48 7.77 -8.66 -1.66
N ALA A 49 7.46 -9.56 -0.72
CA ALA A 49 8.39 -10.61 -0.28
C ALA A 49 8.70 -11.66 -1.38
N LYS A 50 7.87 -11.79 -2.41
CA LYS A 50 8.14 -12.65 -3.57
C LYS A 50 8.55 -11.78 -4.77
N VAL A 51 9.80 -11.96 -5.23
CA VAL A 51 10.35 -11.32 -6.45
C VAL A 51 9.44 -11.60 -7.65
N GLY A 52 9.12 -10.58 -8.45
CA GLY A 52 8.30 -10.70 -9.66
C GLY A 52 6.78 -10.52 -9.48
N THR A 53 6.32 -10.25 -8.25
CA THR A 53 4.88 -10.05 -7.97
C THR A 53 4.43 -8.59 -8.03
N GLU A 54 5.37 -7.64 -8.14
CA GLU A 54 5.10 -6.19 -8.15
C GLU A 54 4.23 -5.69 -6.98
N GLY A 55 4.13 -6.46 -5.89
CA GLY A 55 3.28 -6.16 -4.73
C GLY A 55 1.85 -6.67 -4.81
N TYR A 56 1.53 -7.55 -5.75
CA TYR A 56 0.26 -8.28 -5.84
C TYR A 56 0.40 -9.71 -5.28
N PRO A 57 -0.68 -10.34 -4.79
CA PRO A 57 -0.64 -11.73 -4.36
C PRO A 57 -0.35 -12.67 -5.55
N PRO A 58 0.35 -13.80 -5.34
CA PRO A 58 0.58 -14.79 -6.40
C PRO A 58 -0.69 -15.57 -6.78
N ASP A 59 -1.65 -15.70 -5.87
CA ASP A 59 -2.90 -16.46 -6.02
C ASP A 59 -3.98 -15.95 -5.05
N LEU A 60 -5.24 -16.33 -5.26
CA LEU A 60 -6.37 -15.93 -4.41
C LEU A 60 -6.29 -16.58 -3.02
N GLU A 61 -5.70 -17.75 -2.92
CA GLU A 61 -5.50 -18.51 -1.70
C GLU A 61 -4.60 -17.74 -0.73
N THR A 62 -3.62 -17.01 -1.22
CA THR A 62 -2.75 -16.14 -0.42
C THR A 62 -3.55 -15.07 0.31
N LEU A 63 -4.61 -14.54 -0.32
CA LEU A 63 -5.49 -13.54 0.31
C LEU A 63 -6.33 -14.13 1.46
N VAL A 64 -6.70 -15.41 1.36
CA VAL A 64 -7.50 -16.12 2.37
C VAL A 64 -6.61 -16.64 3.51
N ASN A 65 -5.51 -17.29 3.15
CA ASN A 65 -4.54 -17.84 4.11
C ASN A 65 -3.86 -16.73 4.90
N GLY A 66 -3.67 -15.57 4.26
CA GLY A 66 -3.05 -14.38 4.83
C GLY A 66 -1.53 -14.43 4.75
N VAL A 67 -0.94 -13.24 4.77
CA VAL A 67 0.51 -13.00 4.69
C VAL A 67 1.02 -12.45 6.00
N ASP A 68 2.30 -12.69 6.29
CA ASP A 68 2.96 -12.09 7.45
C ASP A 68 3.41 -10.66 7.09
N VAL A 69 2.93 -9.68 7.85
CA VAL A 69 3.35 -8.28 7.75
C VAL A 69 3.90 -7.88 9.11
N ASN A 70 5.22 -7.75 9.19
CA ASN A 70 5.93 -7.35 10.42
C ASN A 70 5.60 -8.24 11.64
N GLY A 71 5.57 -9.56 11.46
CA GLY A 71 5.28 -10.53 12.52
C GLY A 71 3.78 -10.68 12.84
N LYS A 72 2.91 -9.97 12.11
CA LYS A 72 1.46 -10.08 12.24
C LYS A 72 0.88 -10.69 10.98
N LYS A 73 0.19 -11.82 11.14
CA LYS A 73 -0.55 -12.46 10.05
C LYS A 73 -1.80 -11.65 9.71
N VAL A 74 -1.85 -11.11 8.50
CA VAL A 74 -2.97 -10.33 7.95
C VAL A 74 -3.67 -11.14 6.87
N ARG A 75 -4.99 -11.31 7.01
CA ARG A 75 -5.86 -11.92 6.00
C ARG A 75 -6.65 -10.82 5.29
N PHE A 76 -6.78 -10.93 3.98
CA PHE A 76 -7.50 -9.96 3.16
C PHE A 76 -8.91 -10.45 2.84
N LEU A 77 -9.08 -11.77 2.70
CA LEU A 77 -10.36 -12.41 2.45
C LEU A 77 -10.70 -13.42 3.56
N ARG A 78 -12.00 -13.54 3.86
CA ARG A 78 -12.51 -14.61 4.75
C ARG A 78 -12.58 -15.97 4.05
N ARG A 79 -12.88 -15.95 2.75
CA ARG A 79 -12.92 -17.06 1.79
C ARG A 79 -12.97 -16.47 0.38
N ILE A 80 -12.71 -17.28 -0.64
CA ILE A 80 -12.91 -16.87 -2.04
C ILE A 80 -14.43 -16.68 -2.28
N PRO A 81 -14.86 -15.53 -2.81
CA PRO A 81 -16.28 -15.30 -3.09
C PRO A 81 -16.77 -16.16 -4.24
N VAL A 82 -18.07 -16.45 -4.24
CA VAL A 82 -18.75 -17.09 -5.37
C VAL A 82 -19.02 -16.02 -6.41
N ASP A 83 -18.66 -16.30 -7.66
CA ASP A 83 -19.02 -15.50 -8.83
C ASP A 83 -20.55 -15.55 -9.02
N PRO A 84 -21.25 -14.40 -8.95
CA PRO A 84 -22.70 -14.37 -9.08
C PRO A 84 -23.22 -14.79 -10.46
N MET A 85 -22.36 -14.79 -11.49
CA MET A 85 -22.76 -15.12 -12.86
C MET A 85 -22.68 -16.63 -13.15
N THR A 86 -21.73 -17.33 -12.51
CA THR A 86 -21.49 -18.76 -12.72
C THR A 86 -21.94 -19.62 -11.54
N GLY A 87 -22.10 -19.03 -10.35
CA GLY A 87 -22.45 -19.74 -9.13
C GLY A 87 -21.30 -20.58 -8.55
N THR A 88 -20.09 -20.48 -9.09
CA THR A 88 -18.89 -21.17 -8.60
C THR A 88 -17.92 -20.17 -7.95
N ASN A 89 -16.92 -20.65 -7.21
CA ASN A 89 -15.84 -19.81 -6.70
C ASN A 89 -14.64 -19.74 -7.66
N GLU A 90 -14.85 -20.09 -8.94
CA GLU A 90 -13.78 -20.14 -9.94
C GLU A 90 -13.71 -18.85 -10.74
N TRP A 91 -12.77 -17.99 -10.35
CA TRP A 91 -12.48 -16.75 -11.06
C TRP A 91 -11.44 -16.97 -12.16
N GLY A 92 -11.58 -16.23 -13.27
CA GLY A 92 -10.47 -15.98 -14.18
C GLY A 92 -9.51 -14.97 -13.55
N LEU A 93 -8.21 -15.12 -13.78
CA LEU A 93 -7.17 -14.28 -13.19
C LEU A 93 -6.37 -13.59 -14.31
N ARG A 94 -5.98 -12.33 -14.08
CA ARG A 94 -5.07 -11.59 -14.96
C ARG A 94 -3.87 -11.11 -14.15
N SER A 95 -2.68 -11.23 -14.72
CA SER A 95 -1.43 -10.73 -14.14
C SER A 95 -1.13 -9.33 -14.63
N MET A 96 -0.38 -8.56 -13.86
CA MET A 96 0.10 -7.23 -14.29
C MET A 96 0.92 -7.26 -15.58
N ALA A 97 1.59 -8.38 -15.86
CA ALA A 97 2.42 -8.55 -17.06
C ALA A 97 1.65 -9.09 -18.27
N ASP A 98 0.37 -9.45 -18.11
CA ASP A 98 -0.46 -9.96 -19.20
C ASP A 98 -0.91 -8.81 -20.12
N ASP A 99 -0.99 -9.07 -21.42
CA ASP A 99 -1.55 -8.11 -22.37
C ASP A 99 -3.01 -7.77 -21.99
N PRO A 100 -3.49 -6.52 -22.18
CA PRO A 100 -4.87 -6.14 -21.84
C PRO A 100 -5.95 -7.03 -22.49
N THR A 101 -5.63 -7.66 -23.63
CA THR A 101 -6.51 -8.55 -24.40
C THR A 101 -6.19 -10.04 -24.22
N SER A 102 -5.22 -10.38 -23.36
CA SER A 102 -4.85 -11.77 -23.10
C SER A 102 -5.94 -12.50 -22.33
N ASP A 103 -6.41 -13.61 -22.90
CA ASP A 103 -7.28 -14.59 -22.24
C ASP A 103 -6.48 -15.65 -21.46
N SER A 104 -5.15 -15.51 -21.41
CA SER A 104 -4.24 -16.43 -20.71
C SER A 104 -3.58 -15.76 -19.51
N TRP A 105 -3.60 -16.45 -18.38
CA TRP A 105 -2.97 -15.99 -17.14
C TRP A 105 -1.47 -16.35 -17.13
N GLY A 106 -0.62 -15.33 -17.04
CA GLY A 106 0.84 -15.49 -16.97
C GLY A 106 1.37 -16.12 -15.67
N GLY A 107 0.51 -16.30 -14.66
CA GLY A 107 0.84 -17.02 -13.43
C GLY A 107 1.79 -16.30 -12.48
N GLN A 108 2.13 -15.03 -12.75
CA GLN A 108 3.08 -14.29 -11.91
C GLN A 108 2.40 -13.62 -10.71
N ASN A 109 1.19 -13.10 -10.89
CA ASN A 109 0.40 -12.46 -9.84
C ASN A 109 -1.09 -12.37 -10.20
N VAL A 110 -1.91 -12.04 -9.21
CA VAL A 110 -3.31 -11.67 -9.37
C VAL A 110 -3.43 -10.15 -9.27
N PHE A 111 -3.48 -9.50 -10.43
CA PHE A 111 -3.75 -8.08 -10.56
C PHE A 111 -5.25 -7.81 -10.63
N ASP A 112 -5.96 -8.63 -11.41
CA ASP A 112 -7.39 -8.51 -11.65
C ASP A 112 -8.09 -9.88 -11.75
N VAL A 113 -9.40 -9.89 -11.53
CA VAL A 113 -10.26 -11.08 -11.57
C VAL A 113 -11.48 -10.84 -12.44
N TYR A 114 -11.89 -11.85 -13.21
CA TYR A 114 -13.06 -11.75 -14.09
C TYR A 114 -13.93 -13.01 -14.03
N THR A 115 -15.20 -12.86 -14.38
CA THR A 115 -16.13 -14.00 -14.43
C THR A 115 -15.79 -14.94 -15.59
N LYS A 116 -15.94 -16.25 -15.37
CA LYS A 116 -15.81 -17.25 -16.44
C LYS A 116 -17.11 -17.45 -17.24
N SER A 117 -18.15 -16.67 -16.94
CA SER A 117 -19.42 -16.72 -17.66
C SER A 117 -19.22 -16.45 -19.15
N GLN A 118 -19.90 -17.24 -19.99
CA GLN A 118 -19.95 -17.04 -21.44
C GLN A 118 -21.04 -16.04 -21.87
N GLY A 119 -21.69 -15.38 -20.90
CA GLY A 119 -22.74 -14.39 -21.16
C GLY A 119 -22.20 -13.04 -21.62
N THR A 120 -23.12 -12.23 -22.16
CA THR A 120 -22.87 -10.85 -22.57
C THR A 120 -23.71 -9.87 -21.76
N ALA A 121 -23.15 -8.68 -21.54
CA ALA A 121 -23.84 -7.54 -20.96
C ALA A 121 -24.91 -6.97 -21.92
N LEU A 122 -25.68 -5.99 -21.43
CA LEU A 122 -26.78 -5.37 -22.18
C LEU A 122 -26.31 -4.60 -23.43
N ASP A 123 -25.05 -4.16 -23.44
CA ASP A 123 -24.41 -3.48 -24.57
C ASP A 123 -23.76 -4.44 -25.58
N GLY A 124 -23.87 -5.76 -25.34
CA GLY A 124 -23.31 -6.81 -26.19
C GLY A 124 -21.85 -7.18 -25.91
N THR A 125 -21.18 -6.50 -24.98
CA THR A 125 -19.82 -6.86 -24.59
C THR A 125 -19.81 -8.11 -23.68
N PRO A 126 -18.80 -9.00 -23.76
CA PRO A 126 -18.70 -10.15 -22.86
C PRO A 126 -18.52 -9.72 -21.40
N TYR A 127 -19.13 -10.44 -20.45
CA TYR A 127 -18.97 -10.11 -19.02
C TYR A 127 -17.52 -10.20 -18.51
N LYS A 128 -16.67 -10.95 -19.20
CA LYS A 128 -15.24 -11.09 -18.86
C LYS A 128 -14.42 -9.82 -19.15
N ASP A 129 -14.95 -8.89 -19.93
CA ASP A 129 -14.28 -7.67 -20.40
C ASP A 129 -14.78 -6.40 -19.67
N TRP A 130 -15.71 -6.56 -18.73
CA TRP A 130 -16.22 -5.52 -17.83
C TRP A 130 -15.37 -5.43 -16.56
#